data_AF-A0A350YGI4-F1
#
_entry.id   AF-A0A350YGI4-F1
#
_cell.length_a   1.000
_cell.length_b   1.000
_cell.length_c   1.000
_cell.angle_alpha   90.00
_cell.angle_beta   90.00
_cell.angle_gamma   90.00
#
_symmetry.space_group_name_H-M   'P 1'
#
loop_
_entity.id
_entity.type
_entity.pdbx_description
1 polymer ?
#
loop_
_entity_poly.entity_id
_entity_poly.type
_entity_poly.pdbx_seq_one_letter_code
_entity_poly.pdbx_strand_id
1 'polypeptide(L)'
;SKSMTDLERNLLAATTAFLQNLSIPPQELRDQQADQIEQELRDRQGKSFPLDLFARSTLSAWTGNLSVLNHSIKNFLAERAKINEETRRLVDLFKAALSISELSDGHSDIDCPLCGTADALTRFRIDVIREQVKNTEAYQTAEKSIKLAVQEIDTSLSMLSDSLEGTLPKCLRVSSHARRKRGFTIARLRELVPDDSVVSEWVSRSRLMVREHTSLKKSIAVARTCLHKMIDLLNIWDDSTTLFLALNKVTAEQSSYEKINQLYGQASQSLAGPLKGVVEESTKTKGWDELIVLARNPARLWDALQKMAEYDLKIKNLDKALKEIDTGNGKVADEKFSEMSSDVKTWWDYLRPCEPTFFEAVQRRSTKARRNIDIKVGLAANEDRSNPKFRDAIAVFSQSQLHCLGLSMFLARSVQEKAGFIILDDPVLASDDDFRPNFASTVIEGLLNEGVQVIVLTQDHSSWKDIGHRWEHKNVAQFQIVRNDPVLGTEIRNQNDGLATMLAKASSIIKSHDIEQRKDGATIIRQAVERFGKELLVRKRCADGDSMASITDYDGKTFGEFSNSVYQLLTRDAAHPGKLRAAYTYVTPGPHDDTPPSTTQLSMALGDLKKLKRDYLD
;
A
#
# COMPACT_ATOMS: atom_id res chain seq x y z
N SER A 1 -29.52 23.83 -15.99
CA SER A 1 -29.58 25.31 -15.88
C SER A 1 -28.23 25.90 -16.23
N LYS A 2 -28.17 27.01 -16.99
CA LYS A 2 -26.90 27.62 -17.41
C LYS A 2 -26.34 28.62 -16.37
N SER A 3 -27.20 29.08 -15.46
CA SER A 3 -26.87 29.97 -14.35
C SER A 3 -27.65 29.60 -13.08
N MET A 4 -27.24 30.12 -11.92
CA MET A 4 -27.98 30.01 -10.66
C MET A 4 -29.39 30.61 -10.80
N THR A 5 -29.52 31.75 -11.49
CA THR A 5 -30.82 32.38 -11.80
C THR A 5 -31.74 31.49 -12.65
N ASP A 6 -31.19 30.70 -13.57
CA ASP A 6 -31.99 29.74 -14.35
C ASP A 6 -32.42 28.54 -13.48
N LEU A 7 -31.59 28.12 -12.54
CA LEU A 7 -31.94 27.05 -11.59
C LEU A 7 -33.10 27.48 -10.69
N GLU A 8 -33.03 28.68 -10.14
CA GLU A 8 -34.10 29.23 -9.31
C GLU A 8 -35.41 29.37 -10.09
N ARG A 9 -35.35 29.86 -11.33
CA ARG A 9 -36.52 29.94 -12.22
C ARG A 9 -37.12 28.56 -12.50
N ASN A 10 -36.29 27.56 -12.76
CA ASN A 10 -36.75 26.19 -13.02
C ASN A 10 -37.35 25.54 -11.77
N LEU A 11 -36.75 25.76 -10.59
CA LEU A 11 -37.30 25.28 -9.33
C LEU A 11 -38.66 25.93 -9.04
N LEU A 12 -38.79 27.24 -9.24
CA LEU A 12 -40.06 27.95 -9.09
C LEU A 12 -41.12 27.41 -10.06
N ALA A 13 -40.76 27.18 -11.33
CA ALA A 13 -41.66 26.59 -12.31
C ALA A 13 -42.09 25.16 -11.91
N ALA A 14 -41.16 24.35 -11.39
CA ALA A 14 -41.43 23.00 -10.94
C ALA A 14 -42.38 22.98 -9.72
N THR A 15 -42.14 23.82 -8.71
CA THR A 15 -43.02 23.93 -7.54
C THR A 15 -44.39 24.50 -7.92
N THR A 16 -44.45 25.41 -8.88
CA THR A 16 -45.70 25.97 -9.42
C THR A 16 -46.53 24.88 -10.10
N ALA A 17 -45.94 24.14 -11.05
CA ALA A 17 -46.62 23.06 -11.76
C ALA A 17 -47.07 21.95 -10.79
N PHE A 18 -46.25 21.68 -9.79
CA PHE A 18 -46.58 20.72 -8.75
C PHE A 18 -47.80 21.14 -7.92
N LEU A 19 -47.85 22.38 -7.40
CA LEU A 19 -49.00 22.91 -6.66
C LEU A 19 -50.27 22.96 -7.51
N GLN A 20 -50.15 23.32 -8.79
CA GLN A 20 -51.27 23.30 -9.74
C GLN A 20 -51.84 21.89 -9.94
N ASN A 21 -50.98 20.86 -10.03
CA ASN A 21 -51.42 19.46 -10.10
C ASN A 21 -52.14 18.99 -8.83
N LEU A 22 -51.90 19.65 -7.70
CA LEU A 22 -52.59 19.41 -6.43
C LEU A 22 -53.85 20.28 -6.27
N SER A 23 -54.20 21.09 -7.28
CA SER A 23 -55.29 22.07 -7.24
C SER A 23 -55.14 23.13 -6.14
N ILE A 24 -53.90 23.46 -5.77
CA ILE A 24 -53.57 24.51 -4.79
C ILE A 24 -53.08 25.74 -5.56
N PRO A 25 -53.67 26.94 -5.34
CA PRO A 25 -53.19 28.15 -6.00
C PRO A 25 -51.77 28.48 -5.52
N PRO A 26 -50.77 28.51 -6.43
CA PRO A 26 -49.38 28.75 -6.06
C PRO A 26 -49.15 30.22 -5.69
N GLN A 27 -48.39 30.46 -4.62
CA GLN A 27 -47.91 31.80 -4.25
C GLN A 27 -46.79 32.28 -5.18
N GLU A 28 -46.49 33.58 -5.18
CA GLU A 28 -45.52 34.16 -6.13
C GLU A 28 -44.07 33.78 -5.84
N LEU A 29 -43.71 33.66 -4.56
CA LEU A 29 -42.33 33.37 -4.14
C LEU A 29 -42.10 31.86 -3.98
N ARG A 30 -40.91 31.40 -4.36
CA ARG A 30 -40.50 29.99 -4.25
C ARG A 30 -40.55 29.47 -2.80
N ASP A 31 -40.04 30.24 -1.84
CA ASP A 31 -39.98 29.79 -0.44
C ASP A 31 -41.39 29.66 0.15
N GLN A 32 -42.30 30.55 -0.26
CA GLN A 32 -43.72 30.48 0.05
C GLN A 32 -44.39 29.25 -0.59
N GLN A 33 -44.08 28.94 -1.84
CA GLN A 33 -44.55 27.70 -2.48
C GLN A 33 -44.01 26.45 -1.77
N ALA A 34 -42.76 26.47 -1.31
CA ALA A 34 -42.20 25.39 -0.50
C ALA A 34 -42.94 25.23 0.83
N ASP A 35 -43.32 26.32 1.49
CA ASP A 35 -44.17 26.30 2.69
C ASP A 35 -45.56 25.71 2.39
N GLN A 36 -46.18 26.04 1.24
CA GLN A 36 -47.46 25.46 0.81
C GLN A 36 -47.35 23.95 0.58
N ILE A 37 -46.28 23.49 -0.08
CA ILE A 37 -46.02 22.06 -0.32
C ILE A 37 -45.79 21.34 1.01
N GLU A 38 -45.03 21.93 1.93
CA GLU A 38 -44.78 21.35 3.25
C GLU A 38 -46.05 21.28 4.10
N GLN A 39 -46.90 22.29 4.05
CA GLN A 39 -48.17 22.29 4.75
C GLN A 39 -49.10 21.19 4.21
N GLU A 40 -49.24 21.09 2.89
CA GLU A 40 -50.05 20.03 2.26
C GLU A 40 -49.46 18.63 2.53
N LEU A 41 -48.13 18.49 2.53
CA LEU A 41 -47.45 17.26 2.92
C LEU A 41 -47.84 16.83 4.33
N ARG A 42 -47.76 17.75 5.29
CA ARG A 42 -48.14 17.50 6.69
C ARG A 42 -49.61 17.15 6.82
N ASP A 43 -50.49 17.81 6.08
CA ASP A 43 -51.94 17.55 6.12
C ASP A 43 -52.28 16.17 5.52
N ARG A 44 -51.60 15.75 4.44
CA ARG A 44 -51.77 14.41 3.85
C ARG A 44 -51.20 13.31 4.73
N GLN A 45 -49.97 13.48 5.21
CA GLN A 45 -49.33 12.51 6.09
C GLN A 45 -50.08 12.40 7.42
N GLY A 46 -50.52 13.52 7.99
CA GLY A 46 -51.28 13.58 9.24
C GLY A 46 -52.62 12.86 9.20
N LYS A 47 -53.24 12.72 8.01
CA LYS A 47 -54.45 11.90 7.79
C LYS A 47 -54.16 10.39 7.83
N SER A 48 -52.95 9.97 7.44
CA SER A 48 -52.52 8.56 7.47
C SER A 48 -51.95 8.18 8.84
N PHE A 49 -50.96 8.95 9.33
CA PHE A 49 -50.37 8.81 10.65
C PHE A 49 -49.73 10.12 11.13
N PRO A 50 -49.94 10.55 12.40
CA PRO A 50 -49.45 11.84 12.90
C PRO A 50 -47.94 11.80 13.24
N LEU A 51 -47.09 11.88 12.22
CA LEU A 51 -45.62 11.86 12.35
C LEU A 51 -45.07 13.05 13.16
N ASP A 52 -45.78 14.19 13.19
CA ASP A 52 -45.42 15.36 13.99
C ASP A 52 -45.34 15.07 15.49
N LEU A 53 -46.01 14.02 15.96
CA LEU A 53 -45.98 13.62 17.37
C LEU A 53 -44.60 13.10 17.82
N PHE A 54 -43.69 12.75 16.91
CA PHE A 54 -42.31 12.40 17.26
C PHE A 54 -41.40 13.63 17.45
N ALA A 55 -41.86 14.84 17.11
CA ALA A 55 -41.06 16.06 17.19
C ALA A 55 -40.62 16.40 18.63
N ARG A 56 -39.35 16.80 18.78
CA ARG A 56 -38.68 17.20 20.04
C ARG A 56 -37.56 18.21 19.78
N SER A 57 -37.16 18.95 20.80
CA SER A 57 -35.99 19.85 20.77
C SER A 57 -34.75 19.19 21.37
N THR A 58 -33.60 19.82 21.14
CA THR A 58 -32.34 19.47 21.82
C THR A 58 -32.34 20.02 23.25
N LEU A 59 -31.68 19.30 24.16
CA LEU A 59 -31.43 19.78 25.52
C LEU A 59 -30.27 20.78 25.49
N SER A 60 -30.42 21.90 26.19
CA SER A 60 -29.31 22.79 26.48
C SER A 60 -28.59 22.29 27.73
N ALA A 61 -27.32 21.92 27.60
CA ALA A 61 -26.54 21.41 28.73
C ALA A 61 -26.36 22.49 29.80
N TRP A 62 -26.61 22.14 31.06
CA TRP A 62 -26.29 23.00 32.19
C TRP A 62 -24.83 22.84 32.57
N THR A 63 -24.10 23.96 32.61
CA THR A 63 -22.67 24.01 32.89
C THR A 63 -22.36 24.59 34.26
N GLY A 64 -23.37 24.74 35.12
CA GLY A 64 -23.37 25.55 36.34
C GLY A 64 -22.00 25.72 37.00
N ASN A 65 -21.55 26.96 37.19
CA ASN A 65 -20.22 27.25 37.71
C ASN A 65 -20.15 27.04 39.25
N LEU A 66 -20.21 25.77 39.66
CA LEU A 66 -20.20 25.35 41.07
C LEU A 66 -18.93 25.79 41.79
N SER A 67 -17.82 25.98 41.06
CA SER A 67 -16.55 26.45 41.61
C SER A 67 -16.63 27.89 42.11
N VAL A 68 -17.24 28.78 41.32
CA VAL A 68 -17.46 30.19 41.69
C VAL A 68 -18.43 30.28 42.85
N LEU A 69 -19.53 29.53 42.84
CA LEU A 69 -20.46 29.49 43.97
C LEU A 69 -19.77 29.02 45.26
N ASN A 70 -18.95 27.97 45.19
CA ASN A 70 -18.22 27.46 46.36
C ASN A 70 -17.23 28.49 46.91
N HIS A 71 -16.52 29.21 46.03
CA HIS A 71 -15.64 30.28 46.45
C HIS A 71 -16.42 31.43 47.11
N SER A 72 -17.52 31.87 46.51
CA SER A 72 -18.39 32.92 47.08
C SER A 72 -19.00 32.52 48.42
N ILE A 73 -19.44 31.26 48.59
CA ILE A 73 -19.93 30.73 49.86
C ILE A 73 -18.84 30.76 50.93
N LYS A 74 -17.65 30.23 50.62
CA LYS A 74 -16.53 30.20 51.59
C LYS A 74 -16.09 31.61 52.00
N ASN A 75 -15.97 32.52 51.03
CA ASN A 75 -15.61 33.90 51.29
C ASN A 75 -16.65 34.61 52.15
N PHE A 76 -17.94 34.46 51.82
CA PHE A 76 -19.02 35.01 52.63
C PHE A 76 -19.03 34.48 54.06
N LEU A 77 -18.89 33.17 54.26
CA LEU A 77 -18.85 32.57 55.60
C LEU A 77 -17.63 33.07 56.41
N ALA A 78 -16.48 33.23 55.76
CA ALA A 78 -15.27 33.75 56.38
C ALA A 78 -15.40 35.22 56.78
N GLU A 79 -15.91 36.09 55.90
CA GLU A 79 -16.15 37.50 56.22
C GLU A 79 -17.26 37.68 57.26
N ARG A 80 -18.31 36.85 57.21
CA ARG A 80 -19.38 36.84 58.23
C ARG A 80 -18.85 36.52 59.62
N ALA A 81 -17.88 35.62 59.74
CA ALA A 81 -17.27 35.24 61.02
C ALA A 81 -16.39 36.34 61.64
N LYS A 82 -15.89 37.29 60.82
CA LYS A 82 -15.05 38.40 61.29
C LYS A 82 -15.84 39.55 61.94
N ILE A 83 -17.15 39.60 61.75
CA ILE A 83 -18.00 40.72 62.16
C ILE A 83 -19.06 40.28 63.17
N ASN A 84 -19.12 40.97 64.30
CA ASN A 84 -20.18 40.77 65.30
C ASN A 84 -21.57 40.97 64.65
N GLU A 85 -22.53 40.14 65.05
CA GLU A 85 -23.92 40.16 64.58
C GLU A 85 -24.60 41.52 64.75
N GLU A 86 -24.38 42.21 65.88
CA GLU A 86 -24.94 43.55 66.10
C GLU A 86 -24.35 44.59 65.13
N THR A 87 -23.04 44.54 64.88
CA THR A 87 -22.38 45.43 63.91
C THR A 87 -22.95 45.20 62.51
N ARG A 88 -23.19 43.93 62.11
CA ARG A 88 -23.82 43.59 60.81
C ARG A 88 -25.24 44.16 60.68
N ARG A 89 -26.03 44.12 61.75
CA ARG A 89 -27.41 44.64 61.75
C ARG A 89 -27.48 46.16 61.67
N LEU A 90 -26.48 46.85 62.20
CA LEU A 90 -26.46 48.32 62.33
C LEU A 90 -25.65 49.03 61.24
N VAL A 91 -25.02 48.32 60.29
CA VAL A 91 -24.18 48.95 59.24
C VAL A 91 -24.91 50.00 58.43
N ASP A 92 -26.15 49.75 58.02
CA ASP A 92 -26.92 50.71 57.23
C ASP A 92 -27.27 51.96 58.05
N LEU A 93 -27.50 51.80 59.36
CA LEU A 93 -27.69 52.91 60.28
C LEU A 93 -26.39 53.70 60.46
N PHE A 94 -25.24 53.03 60.52
CA PHE A 94 -23.93 53.67 60.58
C PHE A 94 -23.60 54.43 59.29
N LYS A 95 -23.93 53.89 58.11
CA LYS A 95 -23.79 54.61 56.83
C LYS A 95 -24.72 55.80 56.73
N ALA A 96 -25.98 55.66 57.18
CA ALA A 96 -26.92 56.76 57.24
C ALA A 96 -26.42 57.87 58.17
N ALA A 97 -25.88 57.50 59.33
CA ALA A 97 -25.24 58.44 60.26
C ALA A 97 -24.08 59.19 59.59
N LEU A 98 -23.17 58.47 58.90
CA LEU A 98 -22.02 59.08 58.20
C LEU A 98 -22.39 59.92 56.97
N SER A 99 -23.63 59.80 56.46
CA SER A 99 -24.11 60.55 55.28
C SER A 99 -24.70 61.92 55.63
N ILE A 100 -24.77 62.27 56.91
CA ILE A 100 -25.27 63.56 57.38
C ILE A 100 -24.22 64.63 57.05
N SER A 101 -24.62 65.64 56.28
CA SER A 101 -23.75 66.69 55.71
C SER A 101 -22.95 67.48 56.76
N GLU A 102 -23.45 67.53 58.00
CA GLU A 102 -22.88 68.19 59.18
C GLU A 102 -21.76 67.39 59.86
N LEU A 103 -21.24 66.31 59.25
CA LEU A 103 -20.17 65.46 59.81
C LEU A 103 -18.84 65.49 59.01
N SER A 104 -18.72 66.36 58.00
CA SER A 104 -17.50 66.59 57.20
C SER A 104 -16.40 67.38 57.94
N ASP A 105 -15.31 66.72 58.34
CA ASP A 105 -14.07 67.22 58.98
C ASP A 105 -14.12 68.63 59.63
N GLY A 106 -14.38 68.67 60.94
CA GLY A 106 -14.20 69.89 61.77
C GLY A 106 -15.29 70.22 62.80
N HIS A 107 -16.17 69.28 63.17
CA HIS A 107 -17.35 69.56 64.00
C HIS A 107 -17.07 69.55 65.50
N SER A 108 -17.81 70.39 66.24
CA SER A 108 -17.99 70.27 67.68
C SER A 108 -18.81 69.02 68.01
N ASP A 109 -18.77 68.54 69.25
CA ASP A 109 -19.65 67.44 69.67
C ASP A 109 -21.11 67.83 69.40
N ILE A 110 -21.86 66.95 68.73
CA ILE A 110 -23.26 67.17 68.37
C ILE A 110 -24.15 66.10 68.97
N ASP A 111 -25.39 66.49 69.28
CA ASP A 111 -26.45 65.57 69.64
C ASP A 111 -26.66 64.55 68.51
N CYS A 112 -26.87 63.28 68.86
CA CYS A 112 -27.09 62.25 67.86
C CYS A 112 -28.44 62.49 67.16
N PRO A 113 -28.47 62.79 65.85
CA PRO A 113 -29.70 63.09 65.12
C PRO A 113 -30.60 61.85 64.91
N LEU A 114 -30.09 60.65 65.19
CA LEU A 114 -30.84 59.40 65.07
C LEU A 114 -31.61 59.02 66.36
N CYS A 115 -31.11 59.40 67.53
CA CYS A 115 -31.73 59.03 68.82
C CYS A 115 -31.89 60.19 69.81
N GLY A 116 -31.50 61.41 69.44
CA GLY A 116 -31.64 62.62 70.25
C GLY A 116 -30.77 62.67 71.50
N THR A 117 -29.78 61.78 71.63
CA THR A 117 -28.88 61.76 72.79
C THR A 117 -27.89 62.90 72.68
N ALA A 118 -27.81 63.74 73.71
CA ALA A 118 -26.95 64.91 73.73
C ALA A 118 -25.45 64.54 73.66
N ASP A 119 -24.66 65.32 72.92
CA ASP A 119 -23.19 65.17 72.73
C ASP A 119 -22.71 63.75 72.33
N ALA A 120 -23.59 62.97 71.71
CA ALA A 120 -23.35 61.54 71.53
C ALA A 120 -22.47 61.20 70.30
N LEU A 121 -22.33 62.10 69.32
CA LEU A 121 -21.48 61.91 68.15
C LEU A 121 -20.16 62.69 68.27
N THR A 122 -19.28 62.22 69.16
CA THR A 122 -17.93 62.77 69.31
C THR A 122 -17.02 62.35 68.16
N ARG A 123 -15.91 63.08 67.94
CA ARG A 123 -14.90 62.74 66.92
C ARG A 123 -14.38 61.31 67.04
N PHE A 124 -14.08 60.87 68.27
CA PHE A 124 -13.68 59.49 68.56
C PHE A 124 -14.76 58.48 68.13
N ARG A 125 -16.04 58.77 68.41
CA ARG A 125 -17.15 57.87 68.08
C ARG A 125 -17.43 57.82 66.58
N ILE A 126 -17.26 58.93 65.87
CA ILE A 126 -17.32 58.98 64.39
C ILE A 126 -16.18 58.15 63.79
N ASP A 127 -14.96 58.25 64.32
CA ASP A 127 -13.82 57.44 63.86
C ASP A 127 -14.05 55.94 64.10
N VAL A 128 -14.63 55.56 65.25
CA VAL A 128 -15.06 54.18 65.54
C VAL A 128 -16.16 53.71 64.58
N ILE A 129 -17.15 54.56 64.24
CA ILE A 129 -18.20 54.23 63.26
C ILE A 129 -17.60 54.08 61.85
N ARG A 130 -16.68 54.97 61.44
CA ARG A 130 -15.95 54.88 60.17
C ARG A 130 -15.15 53.57 60.10
N GLU A 131 -14.47 53.21 61.18
CA GLU A 131 -13.73 51.95 61.28
C GLU A 131 -14.66 50.73 61.22
N GLN A 132 -15.79 50.74 61.93
CA GLN A 132 -16.79 49.66 61.87
C GLN A 132 -17.41 49.52 60.48
N VAL A 133 -17.75 50.62 59.81
CA VAL A 133 -18.26 50.60 58.43
C VAL A 133 -17.20 50.07 57.48
N LYS A 134 -15.95 50.54 57.58
CA LYS A 134 -14.81 50.04 56.80
C LYS A 134 -14.58 48.54 57.00
N ASN A 135 -14.68 48.07 58.25
CA ASN A 135 -14.56 46.65 58.59
C ASN A 135 -15.72 45.80 58.04
N THR A 136 -16.82 46.41 57.60
CA THR A 136 -17.97 45.73 56.99
C THR A 136 -18.01 45.76 55.46
N GLU A 137 -17.13 46.53 54.81
CA GLU A 137 -17.07 46.63 53.34
C GLU A 137 -16.78 45.28 52.67
N ALA A 138 -15.84 44.52 53.25
CA ALA A 138 -15.48 43.19 52.76
C ALA A 138 -16.67 42.20 52.87
N TYR A 139 -17.41 42.26 53.98
CA TYR A 139 -18.62 41.45 54.19
C TYR A 139 -19.75 41.82 53.22
N GLN A 140 -20.03 43.11 53.00
CA GLN A 140 -21.05 43.55 52.05
C GLN A 140 -20.68 43.18 50.60
N THR A 141 -19.40 43.25 50.27
CA THR A 141 -18.89 42.80 48.96
C THR A 141 -19.06 41.29 48.80
N ALA A 142 -18.76 40.50 49.84
CA ALA A 142 -18.97 39.06 49.84
C ALA A 142 -20.47 38.69 49.78
N GLU A 143 -21.33 39.43 50.49
CA GLU A 143 -22.79 39.27 50.48
C GLU A 143 -23.39 39.56 49.10
N LYS A 144 -22.94 40.63 48.43
CA LYS A 144 -23.34 40.93 47.06
C LYS A 144 -22.87 39.84 46.09
N SER A 145 -21.64 39.38 46.25
CA SER A 145 -21.03 38.36 45.38
C SER A 145 -21.75 37.00 45.48
N ILE A 146 -22.12 36.59 46.70
CA ILE A 146 -22.87 35.33 46.89
C ILE A 146 -24.31 35.44 46.36
N LYS A 147 -24.99 36.57 46.56
CA LYS A 147 -26.33 36.81 45.99
C LYS A 147 -26.32 36.74 44.46
N LEU A 148 -25.35 37.38 43.82
CA LEU A 148 -25.17 37.32 42.36
C LEU A 148 -24.90 35.88 41.89
N ALA A 149 -23.97 35.17 42.53
CA ALA A 149 -23.64 33.78 42.15
C ALA A 149 -24.85 32.83 42.29
N VAL A 150 -25.67 33.00 43.33
CA VAL A 150 -26.89 32.20 43.53
C VAL A 150 -27.95 32.54 42.47
N GLN A 151 -28.15 33.82 42.15
CA GLN A 151 -29.09 34.26 41.12
C GLN A 151 -28.72 33.75 39.72
N GLU A 152 -27.43 33.77 39.37
CA GLU A 152 -26.93 33.20 38.11
C GLU A 152 -27.24 31.70 38.01
N ILE A 153 -27.00 30.95 39.09
CA ILE A 153 -27.29 29.52 39.12
C ILE A 153 -28.79 29.25 39.04
N ASP A 154 -29.63 29.95 39.80
CA ASP A 154 -31.09 29.77 39.72
C ASP A 154 -31.64 30.07 38.32
N THR A 155 -31.15 31.15 37.69
CA THR A 155 -31.50 31.51 36.31
C THR A 155 -31.12 30.39 35.35
N SER A 156 -29.90 29.85 35.46
CA SER A 156 -29.46 28.75 34.60
C SER A 156 -30.23 27.44 34.83
N LEU A 157 -30.62 27.14 36.07
CA LEU A 157 -31.48 26.00 36.41
C LEU A 157 -32.91 26.19 35.86
N SER A 158 -33.42 27.41 35.85
CA SER A 158 -34.71 27.72 35.21
C SER A 158 -34.64 27.49 33.71
N MET A 159 -33.59 27.98 33.03
CA MET A 159 -33.37 27.73 31.60
C MET A 159 -33.23 26.24 31.28
N LEU A 160 -32.54 25.47 32.12
CA LEU A 160 -32.46 24.02 31.98
C LEU A 160 -33.85 23.37 32.10
N SER A 161 -34.65 23.77 33.10
CA SER A 161 -36.01 23.28 33.29
C SER A 161 -36.90 23.57 32.08
N ASP A 162 -36.82 24.78 31.53
CA ASP A 162 -37.61 25.19 30.36
C ASP A 162 -37.19 24.44 29.09
N SER A 163 -35.88 24.26 28.88
CA SER A 163 -35.34 23.47 27.77
C SER A 163 -35.76 22.00 27.88
N LEU A 164 -35.76 21.44 29.10
CA LEU A 164 -36.11 20.05 29.39
C LEU A 164 -37.54 19.72 28.93
N GLU A 165 -38.51 20.61 29.10
CA GLU A 165 -39.90 20.38 28.64
C GLU A 165 -40.01 20.19 27.11
N GLY A 166 -39.10 20.78 26.33
CA GLY A 166 -39.07 20.64 24.87
C GLY A 166 -38.48 19.30 24.38
N THR A 167 -37.67 18.66 25.22
CA THR A 167 -36.92 17.44 24.85
C THR A 167 -37.78 16.19 24.80
N LEU A 168 -38.88 16.14 25.55
CA LEU A 168 -39.84 15.06 25.43
C LEU A 168 -40.54 15.15 24.06
N PRO A 169 -40.61 14.04 23.31
CA PRO A 169 -41.38 13.99 22.07
C PRO A 169 -42.84 14.39 22.34
N LYS A 170 -43.46 15.11 21.40
CA LYS A 170 -44.85 15.59 21.54
C LYS A 170 -45.81 14.48 21.94
N CYS A 171 -45.61 13.25 21.45
CA CYS A 171 -46.40 12.08 21.80
C CYS A 171 -46.41 11.81 23.32
N LEU A 172 -45.33 12.08 24.05
CA LEU A 172 -45.29 11.86 25.51
C LEU A 172 -45.82 13.05 26.32
N ARG A 173 -45.96 14.22 25.69
CA ARG A 173 -46.50 15.44 26.32
C ARG A 173 -48.01 15.58 26.21
N VAL A 174 -48.61 15.09 25.13
CA VAL A 174 -50.07 15.13 24.93
C VAL A 174 -50.78 14.03 25.73
N SER A 175 -52.06 14.21 26.03
CA SER A 175 -52.85 13.19 26.73
C SER A 175 -53.04 11.91 25.89
N SER A 176 -53.25 10.78 26.56
CA SER A 176 -53.54 9.50 25.90
C SER A 176 -54.80 9.57 25.02
N HIS A 177 -55.81 10.32 25.45
CA HIS A 177 -57.03 10.59 24.68
C HIS A 177 -56.72 11.37 23.39
N ALA A 178 -55.93 12.44 23.47
CA ALA A 178 -55.54 13.25 22.32
C ALA A 178 -54.72 12.45 21.29
N ARG A 179 -53.80 11.58 21.75
CA ARG A 179 -53.06 10.66 20.87
C ARG A 179 -53.98 9.71 20.11
N ARG A 180 -54.89 9.05 20.83
CA ARG A 180 -55.83 8.08 20.25
C ARG A 180 -56.77 8.73 19.24
N LYS A 181 -57.27 9.94 19.52
CA LYS A 181 -58.10 10.71 18.58
C LYS A 181 -57.39 10.99 17.25
N ARG A 182 -56.05 11.14 17.28
CA ARG A 182 -55.21 11.34 16.10
C ARG A 182 -54.70 10.02 15.48
N GLY A 183 -55.18 8.86 15.94
CA GLY A 183 -54.75 7.55 15.43
C GLY A 183 -53.37 7.07 15.93
N PHE A 184 -52.73 7.78 16.87
CA PHE A 184 -51.44 7.40 17.42
C PHE A 184 -51.62 6.34 18.52
N THR A 185 -51.46 5.06 18.15
CA THR A 185 -51.51 3.91 19.07
C THR A 185 -50.37 2.93 18.79
N ILE A 186 -49.96 2.16 19.80
CA ILE A 186 -48.92 1.12 19.65
C ILE A 186 -49.38 0.03 18.69
N ALA A 187 -50.67 -0.36 18.74
CA ALA A 187 -51.24 -1.31 17.79
C ALA A 187 -51.10 -0.80 16.34
N ARG A 188 -51.45 0.47 16.10
CA ARG A 188 -51.28 1.08 14.77
C ARG A 188 -49.82 1.17 14.34
N LEU A 189 -48.88 1.44 15.24
CA LEU A 189 -47.45 1.42 14.91
C LEU A 189 -46.98 0.02 14.49
N ARG A 190 -47.47 -1.04 15.14
CA ARG A 190 -47.17 -2.44 14.79
C ARG A 190 -47.80 -2.87 13.47
N GLU A 191 -48.94 -2.31 13.11
CA GLU A 191 -49.54 -2.53 11.78
C GLU A 191 -48.71 -1.88 10.67
N LEU A 192 -48.14 -0.69 10.94
CA LEU A 192 -47.40 0.09 9.95
C LEU A 192 -45.92 -0.30 9.85
N VAL A 193 -45.34 -0.87 10.90
CA VAL A 193 -43.94 -1.30 10.96
C VAL A 193 -43.92 -2.81 11.23
N PRO A 194 -43.62 -3.65 10.22
CA PRO A 194 -43.70 -5.10 10.33
C PRO A 194 -42.77 -5.72 11.39
N ASP A 195 -41.67 -5.03 11.71
CA ASP A 195 -40.70 -5.48 12.72
C ASP A 195 -41.12 -5.01 14.13
N ASP A 196 -41.74 -5.92 14.90
CA ASP A 196 -42.16 -5.64 16.27
C ASP A 196 -40.99 -5.37 17.22
N SER A 197 -39.78 -5.84 16.91
CA SER A 197 -38.60 -5.59 17.76
C SER A 197 -38.26 -4.11 17.80
N VAL A 198 -38.38 -3.41 16.67
CA VAL A 198 -38.13 -1.96 16.55
C VAL A 198 -39.17 -1.16 17.35
N VAL A 199 -40.45 -1.56 17.27
CA VAL A 199 -41.52 -0.89 18.02
C VAL A 199 -41.35 -1.13 19.52
N SER A 200 -41.05 -2.37 19.93
CA SER A 200 -40.86 -2.73 21.32
C SER A 200 -39.65 -2.03 21.96
N GLU A 201 -38.53 -1.91 21.22
CA GLU A 201 -37.36 -1.15 21.65
C GLU A 201 -37.68 0.35 21.81
N TRP A 202 -38.38 0.96 20.84
CA TRP A 202 -38.81 2.36 20.94
C TRP A 202 -39.73 2.60 22.15
N VAL A 203 -40.68 1.70 22.43
CA VAL A 203 -41.56 1.78 23.61
C VAL A 203 -40.75 1.69 24.90
N SER A 204 -39.79 0.76 24.98
CA SER A 204 -38.89 0.60 26.13
C SER A 204 -38.10 1.89 26.40
N ARG A 205 -37.46 2.46 25.37
CA ARG A 205 -36.70 3.70 25.48
C ARG A 205 -37.58 4.91 25.81
N SER A 206 -38.79 4.98 25.28
CA SER A 206 -39.77 6.02 25.61
C SER A 206 -40.11 6.04 27.10
N ARG A 207 -40.30 4.87 27.73
CA ARG A 207 -40.59 4.77 29.17
C ARG A 207 -39.41 5.23 30.03
N LEU A 208 -38.19 4.81 29.67
CA LEU A 208 -36.97 5.24 30.34
C LEU A 208 -36.79 6.76 30.24
N MET A 209 -37.05 7.34 29.06
CA MET A 209 -36.96 8.78 28.84
C MET A 209 -37.90 9.58 29.75
N VAL A 210 -39.15 9.14 29.94
CA VAL A 210 -40.10 9.81 30.86
C VAL A 210 -39.64 9.73 32.30
N ARG A 211 -39.10 8.57 32.70
CA ARG A 211 -38.59 8.35 34.05
C ARG A 211 -37.43 9.31 34.37
N GLU A 212 -36.41 9.34 33.51
CA GLU A 212 -35.25 10.21 33.71
C GLU A 212 -35.62 11.69 33.60
N HIS A 213 -36.51 12.06 32.66
CA HIS A 213 -37.04 13.42 32.59
C HIS A 213 -37.67 13.86 33.92
N THR A 214 -38.50 13.00 34.50
CA THR A 214 -39.16 13.28 35.79
C THR A 214 -38.15 13.37 36.93
N SER A 215 -37.11 12.53 36.91
CA SER A 215 -36.04 12.53 37.92
C SER A 215 -35.23 13.83 37.88
N LEU A 216 -34.81 14.25 36.68
CA LEU A 216 -34.08 15.50 36.48
C LEU A 216 -34.94 16.71 36.85
N LYS A 217 -36.20 16.77 36.40
CA LYS A 217 -37.14 17.85 36.75
C LYS A 217 -37.31 18.00 38.26
N LYS A 218 -37.47 16.88 38.98
CA LYS A 218 -37.54 16.89 40.46
C LYS A 218 -36.24 17.39 41.08
N SER A 219 -35.08 16.94 40.59
CA SER A 219 -33.78 17.33 41.13
C SER A 219 -33.51 18.83 40.92
N ILE A 220 -33.91 19.39 39.77
CA ILE A 220 -33.87 20.84 39.52
C ILE A 220 -34.74 21.59 40.53
N ALA A 221 -35.99 21.16 40.74
CA ALA A 221 -36.90 21.81 41.69
C ALA A 221 -36.36 21.79 43.13
N VAL A 222 -35.75 20.67 43.55
CA VAL A 222 -35.08 20.55 44.87
C VAL A 222 -33.91 21.52 44.97
N ALA A 223 -33.02 21.56 43.97
CA ALA A 223 -31.87 22.47 43.97
C ALA A 223 -32.28 23.95 44.02
N ARG A 224 -33.29 24.35 43.24
CA ARG A 224 -33.84 25.72 43.28
C ARG A 224 -34.45 26.07 44.64
N THR A 225 -35.14 25.12 45.28
CA THR A 225 -35.67 25.30 46.64
C THR A 225 -34.54 25.52 47.65
N CYS A 226 -33.43 24.79 47.55
CA CYS A 226 -32.24 25.00 48.38
C CYS A 226 -31.61 26.38 48.17
N LEU A 227 -31.51 26.85 46.91
CA LEU A 227 -30.97 28.18 46.59
C LEU A 227 -31.85 29.31 47.17
N HIS A 228 -33.17 29.21 47.02
CA HIS A 228 -34.08 30.20 47.61
C HIS A 228 -34.01 30.21 49.14
N LYS A 229 -34.00 29.04 49.79
CA LYS A 229 -33.84 28.93 51.26
C LYS A 229 -32.53 29.56 51.74
N MET A 230 -31.45 29.43 50.98
CA MET A 230 -30.16 30.05 51.28
C MET A 230 -30.23 31.58 51.20
N ILE A 231 -30.89 32.15 50.18
CA ILE A 231 -31.08 33.61 50.05
C ILE A 231 -31.93 34.13 51.21
N ASP A 232 -33.06 33.47 51.50
CA ASP A 232 -34.01 33.92 52.53
C ASP A 232 -33.41 33.91 53.94
N LEU A 233 -32.48 32.99 54.21
CA LEU A 233 -31.85 32.81 55.52
C LEU A 233 -30.35 33.15 55.53
N LEU A 234 -29.87 33.96 54.58
CA LEU A 234 -28.44 34.18 54.32
C LEU A 234 -27.62 34.56 55.58
N ASN A 235 -28.21 35.32 56.49
CA ASN A 235 -27.54 35.77 57.72
C ASN A 235 -27.26 34.66 58.73
N ILE A 236 -28.07 33.60 58.74
CA ILE A 236 -27.97 32.47 59.68
C ILE A 236 -27.64 31.14 58.97
N TRP A 237 -27.60 31.12 57.64
CA TRP A 237 -27.39 29.91 56.87
C TRP A 237 -25.97 29.37 56.97
N ASP A 238 -25.82 28.06 57.15
CA ASP A 238 -24.54 27.34 57.24
C ASP A 238 -24.54 26.00 56.46
N ASP A 239 -25.68 25.56 55.93
CA ASP A 239 -25.86 24.25 55.29
C ASP A 239 -25.42 24.22 53.82
N SER A 240 -24.12 24.43 53.59
CA SER A 240 -23.51 24.32 52.26
C SER A 240 -23.54 22.89 51.70
N THR A 241 -23.47 21.88 52.56
CA THR A 241 -23.45 20.47 52.17
C THR A 241 -24.72 20.05 51.45
N THR A 242 -25.90 20.35 52.01
CA THR A 242 -27.18 19.97 51.37
C THR A 242 -27.36 20.67 50.03
N LEU A 243 -26.93 21.93 49.91
CA LEU A 243 -26.99 22.66 48.65
C LEU A 243 -26.12 22.02 47.56
N PHE A 244 -24.86 21.72 47.86
CA PHE A 244 -23.97 21.07 46.89
C PHE A 244 -24.39 19.65 46.56
N LEU A 245 -24.96 18.90 47.51
CA LEU A 245 -25.56 17.59 47.24
C LEU A 245 -26.71 17.71 46.22
N ALA A 246 -27.60 18.70 46.37
CA ALA A 246 -28.69 18.93 45.44
C ALA A 246 -28.19 19.35 44.03
N LEU A 247 -27.19 20.24 43.95
CA LEU A 247 -26.62 20.70 42.68
C LEU A 247 -25.81 19.60 41.96
N ASN A 248 -25.05 18.79 42.69
CA ASN A 248 -24.35 17.63 42.13
C ASN A 248 -25.33 16.56 41.64
N LYS A 249 -26.45 16.38 42.33
CA LYS A 249 -27.52 15.50 41.88
C LYS A 249 -28.12 15.96 40.54
N VAL A 250 -28.34 17.27 40.34
CA VAL A 250 -28.78 17.80 39.03
C VAL A 250 -27.78 17.42 37.92
N THR A 251 -26.47 17.58 38.17
CA THR A 251 -25.42 17.23 37.20
C THR A 251 -25.44 15.74 36.83
N ALA A 252 -25.59 14.86 37.83
CA ALA A 252 -25.64 13.42 37.63
C ALA A 252 -26.91 12.99 36.84
N GLU A 253 -28.07 13.53 37.21
CA GLU A 253 -29.35 13.25 36.56
C GLU A 253 -29.40 13.81 35.13
N GLN A 254 -28.76 14.95 34.87
CA GLN A 254 -28.61 15.48 33.52
C GLN A 254 -27.78 14.54 32.64
N SER A 255 -26.63 14.07 33.15
CA SER A 255 -25.77 13.12 32.42
C SER A 255 -26.50 11.81 32.12
N SER A 256 -27.28 11.29 33.08
CA SER A 256 -28.15 10.12 32.89
C SER A 256 -29.19 10.38 31.80
N TYR A 257 -29.87 11.53 31.88
CA TYR A 257 -30.88 11.94 30.93
C TYR A 257 -30.33 12.09 29.50
N GLU A 258 -29.17 12.73 29.32
CA GLU A 258 -28.51 12.90 28.02
C GLU A 258 -28.20 11.55 27.36
N LYS A 259 -27.69 10.58 28.14
CA LYS A 259 -27.45 9.21 27.66
C LYS A 259 -28.75 8.53 27.20
N ILE A 260 -29.82 8.61 27.99
CA ILE A 260 -31.12 8.04 27.61
C ILE A 260 -31.74 8.78 26.42
N ASN A 261 -31.56 10.09 26.33
CA ASN A 261 -32.03 10.92 25.23
C ASN A 261 -31.39 10.55 23.88
N GLN A 262 -30.10 10.19 23.91
CA GLN A 262 -29.37 9.66 22.75
C GLN A 262 -29.89 8.27 22.35
N LEU A 263 -30.05 7.35 23.32
CA LEU A 263 -30.57 6.00 23.06
C LEU A 263 -32.01 6.04 22.52
N TYR A 264 -32.86 6.93 23.03
CA TYR A 264 -34.17 7.19 22.44
C TYR A 264 -34.04 7.69 21.00
N GLY A 265 -33.11 8.61 20.72
CA GLY A 265 -32.88 9.15 19.38
C GLY A 265 -32.57 8.07 18.35
N GLN A 266 -31.68 7.13 18.71
CA GLN A 266 -31.35 5.97 17.88
C GLN A 266 -32.58 5.09 17.64
N ALA A 267 -33.32 4.71 18.69
CA ALA A 267 -34.52 3.89 18.55
C ALA A 267 -35.62 4.59 17.72
N SER A 268 -35.77 5.91 17.88
CA SER A 268 -36.71 6.71 17.09
C SER A 268 -36.31 6.80 15.62
N GLN A 269 -35.00 6.86 15.31
CA GLN A 269 -34.51 6.88 13.94
C GLN A 269 -34.73 5.53 13.23
N SER A 270 -34.48 4.42 13.92
CA SER A 270 -34.77 3.07 13.42
C SER A 270 -36.26 2.87 13.12
N LEU A 271 -37.15 3.47 13.92
CA LEU A 271 -38.60 3.46 13.67
C LEU A 271 -39.02 4.39 12.52
N ALA A 272 -38.37 5.56 12.41
CA ALA A 272 -38.78 6.62 11.49
C ALA A 272 -38.69 6.22 10.02
N GLY A 273 -37.65 5.49 9.60
CA GLY A 273 -37.46 5.09 8.21
C GLY A 273 -38.60 4.22 7.66
N PRO A 274 -38.88 3.04 8.25
CA PRO A 274 -39.98 2.18 7.84
C PRO A 274 -41.35 2.87 7.93
N LEU A 275 -41.58 3.61 9.02
CA LEU A 275 -42.84 4.31 9.24
C LEU A 275 -43.06 5.41 8.19
N LYS A 276 -42.02 6.22 7.89
CA LYS A 276 -42.07 7.26 6.86
C LYS A 276 -42.33 6.66 5.49
N GLY A 277 -41.66 5.56 5.12
CA GLY A 277 -41.87 4.88 3.84
C GLY A 277 -43.32 4.42 3.63
N VAL A 278 -43.92 3.78 4.64
CA VAL A 278 -45.33 3.31 4.55
C VAL A 278 -46.31 4.48 4.53
N VAL A 279 -46.05 5.55 5.29
CA VAL A 279 -46.88 6.76 5.26
C VAL A 279 -46.77 7.47 3.90
N GLU A 280 -45.57 7.59 3.33
CA GLU A 280 -45.34 8.20 2.02
C GLU A 280 -45.99 7.40 0.88
N GLU A 281 -45.90 6.08 0.92
CA GLU A 281 -46.51 5.20 -0.07
C GLU A 281 -48.05 5.29 -0.01
N SER A 282 -48.62 5.18 1.20
CA SER A 282 -50.08 5.28 1.40
C SER A 282 -50.65 6.65 1.02
N THR A 283 -49.87 7.72 1.13
CA THR A 283 -50.30 9.10 0.82
C THR A 283 -49.83 9.60 -0.55
N LYS A 284 -49.05 8.79 -1.29
CA LYS A 284 -48.40 9.16 -2.56
C LYS A 284 -47.54 10.43 -2.44
N THR A 285 -46.84 10.59 -1.33
CA THR A 285 -46.02 11.77 -1.02
C THR A 285 -44.51 11.56 -1.14
N LYS A 286 -44.09 10.42 -1.71
CA LYS A 286 -42.67 10.13 -1.98
C LYS A 286 -42.03 11.22 -2.86
N GLY A 287 -40.87 11.73 -2.46
CA GLY A 287 -40.14 12.77 -3.22
C GLY A 287 -40.52 14.22 -2.86
N TRP A 288 -41.56 14.43 -2.03
CA TRP A 288 -42.03 15.77 -1.68
C TRP A 288 -41.02 16.48 -0.76
N ASP A 289 -40.46 15.78 0.22
CA ASP A 289 -39.44 16.32 1.11
C ASP A 289 -38.18 16.74 0.33
N GLU A 290 -37.75 15.92 -0.63
CA GLU A 290 -36.62 16.24 -1.50
C GLU A 290 -36.91 17.50 -2.31
N LEU A 291 -38.11 17.62 -2.90
CA LEU A 291 -38.51 18.82 -3.63
C LEU A 291 -38.52 20.06 -2.73
N ILE A 292 -39.05 19.96 -1.50
CA ILE A 292 -39.04 21.05 -0.51
C ILE A 292 -37.61 21.46 -0.18
N VAL A 293 -36.72 20.50 0.10
CA VAL A 293 -35.31 20.77 0.44
C VAL A 293 -34.59 21.46 -0.71
N LEU A 294 -34.79 21.00 -1.95
CA LEU A 294 -34.22 21.58 -3.16
C LEU A 294 -34.76 22.99 -3.41
N ALA A 295 -36.06 23.20 -3.24
CA ALA A 295 -36.70 24.50 -3.39
C ALA A 295 -36.20 25.51 -2.34
N ARG A 296 -36.01 25.10 -1.08
CA ARG A 296 -35.51 25.98 -0.02
C ARG A 296 -34.03 26.35 -0.15
N ASN A 297 -33.22 25.54 -0.83
CA ASN A 297 -31.76 25.69 -0.86
C ASN A 297 -31.17 25.65 -2.30
N PRO A 298 -31.56 26.59 -3.18
CA PRO A 298 -31.10 26.61 -4.57
C PRO A 298 -29.57 26.78 -4.69
N ALA A 299 -28.96 27.56 -3.80
CA ALA A 299 -27.51 27.78 -3.77
C ALA A 299 -26.74 26.47 -3.52
N ARG A 300 -27.24 25.63 -2.59
CA ARG A 300 -26.64 24.33 -2.29
C ARG A 300 -26.81 23.34 -3.43
N LEU A 301 -27.97 23.35 -4.09
CA LEU A 301 -28.20 22.55 -5.29
C LEU A 301 -27.26 22.99 -6.43
N TRP A 302 -27.07 24.30 -6.62
CA TRP A 302 -26.17 24.83 -7.63
C TRP A 302 -24.72 24.39 -7.40
N ASP A 303 -24.21 24.51 -6.17
CA ASP A 303 -22.87 24.01 -5.80
C ASP A 303 -22.72 22.50 -6.06
N ALA A 304 -23.73 21.71 -5.70
CA ALA A 304 -23.73 20.27 -5.97
C ALA A 304 -23.69 19.94 -7.48
N LEU A 305 -24.45 20.67 -8.30
CA LEU A 305 -24.46 20.51 -9.76
C LEU A 305 -23.13 20.94 -10.39
N GLN A 306 -22.50 22.00 -9.89
CA GLN A 306 -21.16 22.42 -10.35
C GLN A 306 -20.11 21.35 -10.04
N LYS A 307 -20.10 20.82 -8.82
CA LYS A 307 -19.21 19.72 -8.43
C LYS A 307 -19.40 18.47 -9.29
N MET A 308 -20.64 18.12 -9.61
CA MET A 308 -20.95 17.01 -10.51
C MET A 308 -20.40 17.25 -11.92
N ALA A 309 -20.59 18.46 -12.47
CA ALA A 309 -20.07 18.81 -13.78
C ALA A 309 -18.53 18.81 -13.85
N GLU A 310 -17.87 19.29 -12.80
CA GLU A 310 -16.40 19.21 -12.67
C GLU A 310 -15.91 17.76 -12.62
N TYR A 311 -16.61 16.91 -11.89
CA TYR A 311 -16.29 15.49 -11.80
C TYR A 311 -16.45 14.78 -13.15
N ASP A 312 -17.55 15.04 -13.87
CA ASP A 312 -17.79 14.50 -15.21
C ASP A 312 -16.71 14.94 -16.21
N LEU A 313 -16.25 16.19 -16.10
CA LEU A 313 -15.14 16.69 -16.92
C LEU A 313 -13.82 15.96 -16.60
N LYS A 314 -13.53 15.71 -15.31
CA LYS A 314 -12.37 14.93 -14.89
C LYS A 314 -12.40 13.50 -15.44
N ILE A 315 -13.56 12.84 -15.40
CA ILE A 315 -13.74 11.50 -15.99
C ILE A 315 -13.45 11.54 -17.49
N LYS A 316 -14.04 12.50 -18.23
CA LYS A 316 -13.80 12.63 -19.68
C LYS A 316 -12.33 12.86 -20.01
N ASN A 317 -11.64 13.67 -19.22
CA ASN A 317 -10.21 13.93 -19.39
C ASN A 317 -9.38 12.67 -19.11
N LEU A 318 -9.72 11.90 -18.08
CA LEU A 318 -9.06 10.63 -17.77
C LEU A 318 -9.25 9.61 -18.90
N ASP A 319 -10.47 9.44 -19.41
CA ASP A 319 -10.76 8.54 -20.53
C ASP A 319 -9.98 8.94 -21.79
N LYS A 320 -9.83 10.25 -22.03
CA LYS A 320 -9.01 10.76 -23.13
C LYS A 320 -7.54 10.41 -22.93
N ALA A 321 -6.98 10.66 -21.73
CA ALA A 321 -5.59 10.34 -21.41
C ALA A 321 -5.30 8.83 -21.56
N LEU A 322 -6.22 7.96 -21.12
CA LEU A 322 -6.08 6.51 -21.29
C LEU A 322 -5.99 6.11 -22.77
N LYS A 323 -6.85 6.69 -23.63
CA LYS A 323 -6.81 6.45 -25.08
C LYS A 323 -5.52 6.95 -25.73
N GLU A 324 -5.02 8.11 -25.30
CA GLU A 324 -3.76 8.66 -25.77
C GLU A 324 -2.58 7.76 -25.38
N ILE A 325 -2.53 7.28 -24.13
CA ILE A 325 -1.52 6.32 -23.65
C ILE A 325 -1.58 5.01 -24.44
N ASP A 326 -2.76 4.44 -24.65
CA ASP A 326 -2.92 3.21 -25.43
C ASP A 326 -2.43 3.37 -26.87
N THR A 327 -2.73 4.51 -27.48
CA THR A 327 -2.27 4.83 -28.84
C THR A 327 -0.75 4.97 -28.88
N GLY A 328 -0.16 5.65 -27.88
CA GLY A 328 1.29 5.78 -27.72
C GLY A 328 1.98 4.43 -27.56
N ASN A 329 1.48 3.59 -26.64
CA ASN A 329 1.98 2.22 -26.43
C ASN A 329 1.92 1.40 -27.72
N GLY A 330 0.83 1.54 -28.49
CA GLY A 330 0.69 0.88 -29.78
C GLY A 330 1.76 1.29 -30.80
N LYS A 331 2.05 2.59 -30.91
CA LYS A 331 3.09 3.11 -31.82
C LYS A 331 4.48 2.61 -31.45
N VAL A 332 4.84 2.72 -30.17
CA VAL A 332 6.14 2.24 -29.67
C VAL A 332 6.29 0.74 -29.88
N ALA A 333 5.22 -0.04 -29.68
CA ALA A 333 5.25 -1.47 -29.95
C ALA A 333 5.48 -1.76 -31.44
N ASP A 334 4.78 -1.08 -32.34
CA ASP A 334 4.95 -1.26 -33.79
C ASP A 334 6.36 -0.87 -34.26
N GLU A 335 6.91 0.23 -33.75
CA GLU A 335 8.28 0.67 -34.03
C GLU A 335 9.29 -0.41 -33.60
N LYS A 336 9.19 -0.89 -32.35
CA LYS A 336 10.06 -1.96 -31.83
C LYS A 336 9.94 -3.26 -32.62
N PHE A 337 8.73 -3.63 -33.01
CA PHE A 337 8.52 -4.82 -33.83
C PHE A 337 9.10 -4.68 -35.23
N SER A 338 9.05 -3.48 -35.81
CA SER A 338 9.69 -3.19 -37.10
C SER A 338 11.21 -3.34 -37.03
N GLU A 339 11.85 -2.75 -36.01
CA GLU A 339 13.29 -2.86 -35.78
C GLU A 339 13.70 -4.31 -35.51
N MET A 340 12.99 -5.01 -34.63
CA MET A 340 13.27 -6.41 -34.34
C MET A 340 13.09 -7.29 -35.57
N SER A 341 12.11 -6.99 -36.44
CA SER A 341 11.88 -7.77 -37.66
C SER A 341 13.06 -7.67 -38.63
N SER A 342 13.68 -6.50 -38.80
CA SER A 342 14.87 -6.39 -39.65
C SER A 342 16.03 -7.22 -39.11
N ASP A 343 16.23 -7.21 -37.79
CA ASP A 343 17.33 -7.95 -37.15
C ASP A 343 17.09 -9.46 -37.26
N VAL A 344 15.88 -9.93 -36.95
CA VAL A 344 15.50 -11.34 -37.06
C VAL A 344 15.65 -11.84 -38.49
N LYS A 345 15.26 -11.02 -39.48
CA LYS A 345 15.42 -11.37 -40.91
C LYS A 345 16.89 -11.57 -41.29
N THR A 346 17.78 -10.73 -40.77
CA THR A 346 19.23 -10.83 -41.00
C THR A 346 19.77 -12.15 -40.46
N TRP A 347 19.46 -12.50 -39.21
CA TRP A 347 19.91 -13.76 -38.60
C TRP A 347 19.27 -14.99 -39.25
N TRP A 348 18.01 -14.88 -39.68
CA TRP A 348 17.34 -15.92 -40.48
C TRP A 348 18.09 -16.18 -41.78
N ASP A 349 18.46 -15.13 -42.51
CA ASP A 349 19.18 -15.26 -43.78
C ASP A 349 20.61 -15.76 -43.60
N TYR A 350 21.25 -15.53 -42.44
CA TYR A 350 22.52 -16.18 -42.09
C TYR A 350 22.37 -17.68 -41.86
N LEU A 351 21.29 -18.13 -41.24
CA LEU A 351 21.02 -19.55 -40.98
C LEU A 351 20.52 -20.29 -42.22
N ARG A 352 19.59 -19.69 -42.96
CA ARG A 352 18.86 -20.28 -44.09
C ARG A 352 18.91 -19.38 -45.34
N PRO A 353 20.11 -19.18 -45.92
CA PRO A 353 20.28 -18.36 -47.11
C PRO A 353 19.53 -18.97 -48.30
N CYS A 354 19.02 -18.11 -49.19
CA CYS A 354 18.39 -18.49 -50.46
C CYS A 354 17.17 -19.41 -50.37
N GLU A 355 16.54 -19.53 -49.20
CA GLU A 355 15.35 -20.36 -49.07
C GLU A 355 14.09 -19.66 -49.63
N PRO A 356 13.22 -20.36 -50.40
CA PRO A 356 11.96 -19.81 -50.91
C PRO A 356 10.94 -19.47 -49.82
N THR A 357 11.08 -20.08 -48.64
CA THR A 357 10.25 -19.85 -47.45
C THR A 357 11.09 -19.08 -46.43
N PHE A 358 10.67 -17.88 -46.05
CA PHE A 358 11.51 -16.97 -45.25
C PHE A 358 10.73 -16.15 -44.24
N PHE A 359 11.42 -15.68 -43.18
CA PHE A 359 10.85 -14.79 -42.20
C PHE A 359 10.61 -13.39 -42.80
N GLU A 360 9.43 -12.82 -42.55
CA GLU A 360 9.10 -11.47 -43.01
C GLU A 360 9.02 -10.46 -41.86
N ALA A 361 8.12 -10.68 -40.90
CA ALA A 361 7.90 -9.72 -39.83
C ALA A 361 7.25 -10.34 -38.59
N VAL A 362 7.55 -9.76 -37.43
CA VAL A 362 6.69 -9.84 -36.24
C VAL A 362 5.87 -8.55 -36.19
N GLN A 363 4.56 -8.66 -36.01
CA GLN A 363 3.70 -7.49 -35.90
C GLN A 363 2.51 -7.77 -34.98
N ARG A 364 1.87 -6.71 -34.47
CA ARG A 364 0.62 -6.89 -33.73
C ARG A 364 -0.47 -7.42 -34.66
N ARG A 365 -1.30 -8.32 -34.15
CA ARG A 365 -2.43 -8.89 -34.91
C ARG A 365 -3.39 -7.81 -35.44
N SER A 366 -3.56 -6.73 -34.69
CA SER A 366 -4.31 -5.55 -35.11
C SER A 366 -3.88 -4.33 -34.31
N THR A 367 -4.25 -3.14 -34.78
CA THR A 367 -3.99 -1.86 -34.07
C THR A 367 -4.59 -1.82 -32.66
N LYS A 368 -5.66 -2.60 -32.41
CA LYS A 368 -6.33 -2.73 -31.10
C LYS A 368 -5.77 -3.86 -30.25
N ALA A 369 -4.97 -4.77 -30.81
CA ALA A 369 -4.43 -5.89 -30.07
C ALA A 369 -3.30 -5.41 -29.15
N ARG A 370 -3.40 -5.73 -27.85
CA ARG A 370 -2.39 -5.37 -26.84
C ARG A 370 -1.36 -6.47 -26.58
N ARG A 371 -1.76 -7.74 -26.68
CA ARG A 371 -0.93 -8.90 -26.27
C ARG A 371 -0.73 -9.96 -27.36
N ASN A 372 -1.41 -9.81 -28.49
CA ASN A 372 -1.38 -10.81 -29.55
C ASN A 372 -0.50 -10.31 -30.69
N ILE A 373 0.59 -11.02 -30.90
CA ILE A 373 1.51 -10.83 -32.02
C ILE A 373 1.26 -11.92 -33.06
N ASP A 374 1.41 -11.56 -34.32
CA ASP A 374 1.47 -12.50 -35.43
C ASP A 374 2.91 -12.50 -35.97
N ILE A 375 3.40 -13.68 -36.29
CA ILE A 375 4.70 -13.88 -36.92
C ILE A 375 4.41 -14.26 -38.37
N LYS A 376 4.72 -13.34 -39.29
CA LYS A 376 4.46 -13.49 -40.72
C LYS A 376 5.69 -14.00 -41.44
N VAL A 377 5.43 -14.91 -42.37
CA VAL A 377 6.45 -15.54 -43.21
C VAL A 377 6.06 -15.42 -44.67
N GLY A 378 7.05 -15.25 -45.53
CA GLY A 378 6.89 -15.23 -46.99
C GLY A 378 7.09 -16.63 -47.57
N LEU A 379 6.19 -17.01 -48.48
CA LEU A 379 6.32 -18.21 -49.31
C LEU A 379 6.39 -17.79 -50.77
N ALA A 380 7.57 -17.90 -51.38
CA ALA A 380 7.78 -17.66 -52.80
C ALA A 380 7.85 -18.99 -53.56
N ALA A 381 7.34 -18.99 -54.81
CA ALA A 381 7.50 -20.14 -55.70
C ALA A 381 8.86 -20.15 -56.41
N ASN A 382 9.50 -18.98 -56.48
CA ASN A 382 10.78 -18.76 -57.15
C ASN A 382 11.89 -18.62 -56.11
N GLU A 383 13.10 -19.09 -56.45
CA GLU A 383 14.28 -19.04 -55.56
C GLU A 383 14.74 -17.60 -55.27
N ASP A 384 14.45 -16.66 -56.16
CA ASP A 384 14.73 -15.22 -56.00
C ASP A 384 13.78 -14.50 -55.02
N ARG A 385 12.89 -15.27 -54.36
CA ARG A 385 11.85 -14.78 -53.45
C ARG A 385 10.85 -13.80 -54.09
N SER A 386 10.74 -13.78 -55.42
CA SER A 386 9.77 -12.93 -56.12
C SER A 386 8.31 -13.37 -55.89
N ASN A 387 7.40 -12.40 -55.85
CA ASN A 387 5.95 -12.60 -55.62
C ASN A 387 5.58 -13.48 -54.40
N PRO A 388 6.07 -13.14 -53.18
CA PRO A 388 5.82 -13.95 -51.99
C PRO A 388 4.36 -13.89 -51.54
N LYS A 389 3.84 -15.02 -51.05
CA LYS A 389 2.56 -15.09 -50.33
C LYS A 389 2.82 -15.11 -48.83
N PHE A 390 2.21 -14.18 -48.10
CA PHE A 390 2.40 -14.09 -46.65
C PHE A 390 1.41 -14.94 -45.86
N ARG A 391 1.91 -15.69 -44.88
CA ARG A 391 1.15 -16.57 -43.99
C ARG A 391 1.68 -16.49 -42.56
N ASP A 392 0.98 -17.09 -41.61
CA ASP A 392 1.47 -17.24 -40.24
C ASP A 392 2.53 -18.34 -40.16
N ALA A 393 3.64 -18.09 -39.45
CA ALA A 393 4.78 -18.99 -39.34
C ALA A 393 4.36 -20.40 -38.93
N ILE A 394 3.53 -20.51 -37.89
CA ILE A 394 3.05 -21.79 -37.33
C ILE A 394 2.30 -22.65 -38.36
N ALA A 395 1.68 -22.03 -39.37
CA ALA A 395 0.90 -22.74 -40.37
C ALA A 395 1.73 -23.25 -41.56
N VAL A 396 2.97 -22.78 -41.73
CA VAL A 396 3.78 -23.04 -42.93
C VAL A 396 5.15 -23.64 -42.60
N PHE A 397 5.82 -23.15 -41.56
CA PHE A 397 7.16 -23.59 -41.24
C PHE A 397 7.18 -25.03 -40.71
N SER A 398 8.14 -25.82 -41.17
CA SER A 398 8.50 -27.11 -40.59
C SER A 398 9.07 -26.95 -39.19
N GLN A 399 9.22 -28.05 -38.45
CA GLN A 399 9.80 -28.02 -37.10
C GLN A 399 11.24 -27.47 -37.10
N SER A 400 12.05 -27.86 -38.10
CA SER A 400 13.40 -27.32 -38.35
C SER A 400 13.39 -25.81 -38.58
N GLN A 401 12.49 -25.33 -39.43
CA GLN A 401 12.31 -23.90 -39.71
C GLN A 401 11.87 -23.12 -38.46
N LEU A 402 10.95 -23.67 -37.67
CA LEU A 402 10.52 -23.03 -36.41
C LEU A 402 11.66 -22.96 -35.38
N HIS A 403 12.52 -24.00 -35.32
CA HIS A 403 13.72 -23.98 -34.47
C HIS A 403 14.71 -22.91 -34.92
N CYS A 404 15.01 -22.83 -36.22
CA CYS A 404 15.87 -21.78 -36.79
C CYS A 404 15.31 -20.38 -36.56
N LEU A 405 13.99 -20.23 -36.63
CA LEU A 405 13.32 -18.96 -36.35
C LEU A 405 13.49 -18.56 -34.88
N GLY A 406 13.30 -19.50 -33.96
CA GLY A 406 13.53 -19.28 -32.53
C GLY A 406 14.97 -18.86 -32.24
N LEU A 407 15.94 -19.53 -32.85
CA LEU A 407 17.36 -19.16 -32.76
C LEU A 407 17.60 -17.76 -33.35
N SER A 408 17.08 -17.46 -34.54
CA SER A 408 17.22 -16.13 -35.17
C SER A 408 16.68 -15.01 -34.28
N MET A 409 15.52 -15.24 -33.64
CA MET A 409 14.93 -14.30 -32.67
C MET A 409 15.80 -14.11 -31.44
N PHE A 410 16.36 -15.20 -30.91
CA PHE A 410 17.27 -15.15 -29.77
C PHE A 410 18.56 -14.38 -30.09
N LEU A 411 19.16 -14.62 -31.25
CA LEU A 411 20.40 -13.97 -31.68
C LEU A 411 20.18 -12.47 -31.95
N ALA A 412 19.12 -12.11 -32.70
CA ALA A 412 18.73 -10.73 -32.94
C ALA A 412 18.61 -9.95 -31.62
N ARG A 413 17.88 -10.52 -30.67
CA ARG A 413 17.69 -9.91 -29.35
C ARG A 413 18.98 -9.82 -28.55
N SER A 414 19.82 -10.85 -28.57
CA SER A 414 21.08 -10.87 -27.81
C SER A 414 22.06 -9.79 -28.28
N VAL A 415 22.11 -9.56 -29.61
CA VAL A 415 22.93 -8.49 -30.20
C VAL A 415 22.33 -7.11 -29.91
N GLN A 416 21.01 -6.95 -30.07
CA GLN A 416 20.33 -5.70 -29.75
C GLN A 416 20.50 -5.29 -28.26
N GLU A 417 20.46 -6.26 -27.35
CA GLU A 417 20.71 -6.06 -25.92
C GLU A 417 22.21 -5.95 -25.56
N LYS A 418 23.11 -6.05 -26.56
CA LYS A 418 24.58 -5.93 -26.41
C LYS A 418 25.17 -6.95 -25.44
N ALA A 419 24.78 -8.22 -25.57
CA ALA A 419 25.37 -9.30 -24.80
C ALA A 419 26.88 -9.40 -25.06
N GLY A 420 27.71 -9.36 -24.01
CA GLY A 420 29.17 -9.50 -24.16
C GLY A 420 29.60 -10.94 -24.52
N PHE A 421 28.79 -11.93 -24.16
CA PHE A 421 28.98 -13.33 -24.55
C PHE A 421 27.62 -14.06 -24.62
N ILE A 422 27.58 -15.16 -25.38
CA ILE A 422 26.41 -16.03 -25.53
C ILE A 422 26.84 -17.48 -25.32
N ILE A 423 26.01 -18.23 -24.58
CA ILE A 423 26.12 -19.68 -24.45
C ILE A 423 24.98 -20.31 -25.25
N LEU A 424 25.33 -21.17 -26.20
CA LEU A 424 24.40 -21.89 -27.05
C LEU A 424 24.46 -23.37 -26.70
N ASP A 425 23.37 -23.90 -26.17
CA ASP A 425 23.23 -25.31 -25.82
C ASP A 425 22.48 -26.06 -26.92
N ASP A 426 23.19 -26.91 -27.66
CA ASP A 426 22.72 -27.60 -28.86
C ASP A 426 21.96 -26.66 -29.83
N PRO A 427 22.60 -25.58 -30.33
CA PRO A 427 21.93 -24.58 -31.17
C PRO A 427 21.37 -25.17 -32.47
N VAL A 428 22.02 -26.20 -33.01
CA VAL A 428 21.58 -26.95 -34.18
C VAL A 428 21.35 -28.39 -33.77
N LEU A 429 20.16 -28.90 -34.05
CA LEU A 429 19.81 -30.29 -33.78
C LEU A 429 20.53 -31.20 -34.78
N ALA A 430 20.96 -32.39 -34.33
CA ALA A 430 21.69 -33.34 -35.18
C ALA A 430 20.91 -33.82 -36.42
N SER A 431 19.58 -33.62 -36.47
CA SER A 431 18.73 -33.94 -37.62
C SER A 431 18.73 -32.86 -38.71
N ASP A 432 19.27 -31.66 -38.43
CA ASP A 432 19.23 -30.51 -39.32
C ASP A 432 20.56 -30.29 -40.05
N ASP A 433 20.92 -31.28 -40.89
CA ASP A 433 22.21 -31.30 -41.62
C ASP A 433 22.39 -30.10 -42.58
N ASP A 434 21.31 -29.59 -43.17
CA ASP A 434 21.36 -28.54 -44.21
C ASP A 434 21.80 -27.16 -43.68
N PHE A 435 21.60 -26.88 -42.38
CA PHE A 435 21.86 -25.55 -41.80
C PHE A 435 23.02 -25.53 -40.82
N ARG A 436 23.51 -26.71 -40.39
CA ARG A 436 24.71 -26.84 -39.57
C ARG A 436 25.92 -26.09 -40.15
N PRO A 437 26.24 -26.18 -41.46
CA PRO A 437 27.39 -25.47 -42.02
C PRO A 437 27.24 -23.94 -41.92
N ASN A 438 26.03 -23.43 -42.12
CA ASN A 438 25.73 -21.99 -42.01
C ASN A 438 25.86 -21.53 -40.56
N PHE A 439 25.34 -22.30 -39.60
CA PHE A 439 25.56 -21.99 -38.20
C PHE A 439 27.05 -21.93 -37.84
N ALA A 440 27.81 -22.97 -38.20
CA ALA A 440 29.24 -23.04 -37.89
C ALA A 440 30.07 -21.94 -38.57
N SER A 441 29.60 -21.39 -39.70
CA SER A 441 30.27 -20.35 -40.47
C SER A 441 29.63 -18.97 -40.28
N THR A 442 28.60 -18.64 -41.06
CA THR A 442 27.99 -17.31 -41.16
C THR A 442 27.43 -16.80 -39.84
N VAL A 443 26.80 -17.66 -39.03
CA VAL A 443 26.22 -17.22 -37.75
C VAL A 443 27.28 -16.91 -36.71
N ILE A 444 28.25 -17.81 -36.51
CA ILE A 444 29.36 -17.56 -35.58
C ILE A 444 30.17 -16.35 -36.05
N GLU A 445 30.43 -16.23 -37.36
CA GLU A 445 31.12 -15.05 -37.93
C GLU A 445 30.35 -13.76 -37.63
N GLY A 446 29.04 -13.74 -37.87
CA GLY A 446 28.18 -12.61 -37.54
C GLY A 446 28.26 -12.21 -36.06
N LEU A 447 28.22 -13.19 -35.15
CA LEU A 447 28.31 -12.93 -33.70
C LEU A 447 29.68 -12.37 -33.30
N LEU A 448 30.75 -12.93 -33.86
CA LEU A 448 32.11 -12.46 -33.58
C LEU A 448 32.34 -11.03 -34.12
N ASN A 449 31.75 -10.69 -35.27
CA ASN A 449 31.82 -9.35 -35.85
C ASN A 449 31.09 -8.30 -34.98
N GLU A 450 30.02 -8.71 -34.28
CA GLU A 450 29.34 -7.90 -33.27
C GLU A 450 30.10 -7.83 -31.93
N GLY A 451 31.29 -8.46 -31.85
CA GLY A 451 32.12 -8.47 -30.65
C GLY A 451 31.61 -9.41 -29.55
N VAL A 452 30.75 -10.36 -29.89
CA VAL A 452 30.15 -11.30 -28.93
C VAL A 452 31.04 -12.53 -28.79
N GLN A 453 31.43 -12.88 -27.56
CA GLN A 453 32.08 -14.17 -27.30
C GLN A 453 31.06 -15.31 -27.39
N VAL A 454 31.35 -16.34 -28.20
CA VAL A 454 30.43 -17.48 -28.40
C VAL A 454 30.95 -18.73 -27.71
N ILE A 455 30.12 -19.35 -26.88
CA ILE A 455 30.36 -20.66 -26.25
C ILE A 455 29.30 -21.62 -26.77
N VAL A 456 29.73 -22.67 -27.48
CA VAL A 456 28.83 -23.69 -28.01
C VAL A 456 28.99 -24.97 -27.21
N LEU A 457 27.90 -25.41 -26.58
CA LEU A 457 27.77 -26.76 -26.04
C LEU A 457 27.07 -27.58 -27.10
N THR A 458 27.66 -28.70 -27.50
CA THR A 458 27.00 -29.59 -28.44
C THR A 458 27.30 -31.06 -28.18
N GLN A 459 26.30 -31.90 -28.37
CA GLN A 459 26.46 -33.35 -28.46
C GLN A 459 26.82 -33.83 -29.87
N ASP A 460 26.64 -33.01 -30.91
CA ASP A 460 27.01 -33.37 -32.27
C ASP A 460 28.52 -33.23 -32.47
N HIS A 461 29.21 -34.38 -32.51
CA HIS A 461 30.64 -34.46 -32.75
C HIS A 461 31.07 -33.80 -34.07
N SER A 462 30.20 -33.83 -35.09
CA SER A 462 30.49 -33.23 -36.40
C SER A 462 30.50 -31.70 -36.31
N SER A 463 29.49 -31.11 -35.66
CA SER A 463 29.44 -29.67 -35.36
C SER A 463 30.64 -29.22 -34.53
N TRP A 464 30.96 -29.95 -33.46
CA TRP A 464 32.13 -29.66 -32.61
C TRP A 464 33.44 -29.62 -33.41
N LYS A 465 33.63 -30.60 -34.31
CA LYS A 465 34.83 -30.72 -35.14
C LYS A 465 34.89 -29.63 -36.21
N ASP A 466 33.79 -29.36 -36.91
CA ASP A 466 33.72 -28.31 -37.95
C ASP A 466 33.99 -26.93 -37.35
N ILE A 467 33.33 -26.58 -36.24
CA ILE A 467 33.57 -25.31 -35.53
C ILE A 467 35.04 -25.22 -35.09
N GLY A 468 35.58 -26.28 -34.51
CA GLY A 468 36.98 -26.34 -34.09
C GLY A 468 37.97 -26.06 -35.22
N HIS A 469 37.83 -26.78 -36.34
CA HIS A 469 38.71 -26.61 -37.50
C HIS A 469 38.56 -25.24 -38.15
N ARG A 470 37.32 -24.76 -38.33
CA ARG A 470 37.04 -23.50 -39.01
C ARG A 470 37.61 -22.30 -38.24
N TRP A 471 37.53 -22.35 -36.92
CA TRP A 471 37.92 -21.25 -36.03
C TRP A 471 39.28 -21.48 -35.35
N GLU A 472 40.06 -22.47 -35.77
CA GLU A 472 41.40 -22.78 -35.24
C GLU A 472 42.34 -21.57 -35.31
N HIS A 473 42.28 -20.81 -36.40
CA HIS A 473 43.07 -19.59 -36.60
C HIS A 473 42.79 -18.47 -35.59
N LYS A 474 41.70 -18.57 -34.82
CA LYS A 474 41.35 -17.66 -33.71
C LYS A 474 41.71 -18.24 -32.33
N ASN A 475 42.44 -19.36 -32.28
CA ASN A 475 42.82 -20.07 -31.06
C ASN A 475 41.59 -20.51 -30.24
N VAL A 476 40.60 -21.09 -30.91
CA VAL A 476 39.38 -21.60 -30.26
C VAL A 476 39.71 -22.71 -29.27
N ALA A 477 39.18 -22.62 -28.05
CA ALA A 477 39.35 -23.66 -27.05
C ALA A 477 38.36 -24.80 -27.28
N GLN A 478 38.85 -26.04 -27.33
CA GLN A 478 38.02 -27.24 -27.43
C GLN A 478 38.10 -28.05 -26.15
N PHE A 479 36.94 -28.27 -25.54
CA PHE A 479 36.81 -29.06 -24.32
C PHE A 479 35.94 -30.28 -24.60
N GLN A 480 36.28 -31.39 -23.95
CA GLN A 480 35.43 -32.56 -23.93
C GLN A 480 34.87 -32.77 -22.53
N ILE A 481 33.55 -32.86 -22.46
CA ILE A 481 32.82 -33.18 -21.24
C ILE A 481 32.67 -34.70 -21.21
N VAL A 482 33.39 -35.37 -20.30
CA VAL A 482 33.44 -36.83 -20.21
C VAL A 482 32.94 -37.30 -18.85
N ARG A 483 32.09 -38.31 -18.83
CA ARG A 483 31.68 -39.00 -17.60
C ARG A 483 32.12 -40.45 -17.65
N ASN A 484 33.33 -40.72 -17.12
CA ASN A 484 33.89 -42.08 -17.07
C ASN A 484 33.38 -42.89 -15.88
N ASP A 485 33.07 -42.22 -14.77
CA ASP A 485 32.53 -42.85 -13.56
C ASP A 485 31.25 -42.10 -13.14
N PRO A 486 30.08 -42.77 -13.10
CA PRO A 486 28.83 -42.17 -12.66
C PRO A 486 28.86 -41.62 -11.23
N VAL A 487 29.75 -42.14 -10.36
CA VAL A 487 29.87 -41.74 -8.95
C VAL A 487 30.71 -40.47 -8.80
N LEU A 488 31.79 -40.34 -9.58
CA LEU A 488 32.66 -39.16 -9.55
C LEU A 488 32.08 -37.98 -10.34
N GLY A 489 31.14 -38.25 -11.24
CA GLY A 489 30.47 -37.23 -12.05
C GLY A 489 31.24 -36.86 -13.31
N THR A 490 30.96 -35.66 -13.82
CA THR A 490 31.42 -35.20 -15.13
C THR A 490 32.75 -34.45 -15.01
N GLU A 491 33.72 -34.81 -15.84
CA GLU A 491 35.01 -34.14 -15.94
C GLU A 491 35.12 -33.32 -17.24
N ILE A 492 35.68 -32.13 -17.15
CA ILE A 492 36.05 -31.32 -18.32
C ILE A 492 37.52 -31.57 -18.63
N ARG A 493 37.81 -32.09 -19.81
CA ARG A 493 39.18 -32.35 -20.26
C ARG A 493 39.56 -31.36 -21.35
N ASN A 494 40.69 -30.69 -21.15
CA ASN A 494 41.35 -29.92 -22.19
C ASN A 494 42.14 -30.91 -23.07
N GLN A 495 41.83 -30.98 -24.37
CA GLN A 495 42.53 -31.90 -25.27
C GLN A 495 44.00 -31.49 -25.55
N ASN A 496 44.46 -30.33 -25.05
CA ASN A 496 45.82 -29.86 -25.30
C ASN A 496 46.93 -30.55 -24.45
N ASP A 497 46.64 -31.38 -23.43
CA ASP A 497 47.66 -32.15 -22.66
C ASP A 497 47.69 -33.66 -23.02
N GLY A 498 48.39 -33.97 -24.13
CA GLY A 498 48.52 -35.32 -24.66
C GLY A 498 49.36 -36.27 -23.79
N LEU A 499 50.39 -35.77 -23.08
CA LEU A 499 51.27 -36.61 -22.25
C LEU A 499 50.55 -37.10 -20.99
N ALA A 500 49.79 -36.26 -20.30
CA ALA A 500 49.00 -36.67 -19.13
C ALA A 500 47.99 -37.78 -19.49
N THR A 501 47.38 -37.68 -20.67
CA THR A 501 46.44 -38.68 -21.20
C THR A 501 47.11 -40.04 -21.42
N MET A 502 48.33 -40.06 -21.99
CA MET A 502 49.10 -41.30 -22.19
C MET A 502 49.48 -41.96 -20.85
N LEU A 503 49.93 -41.18 -19.86
CA LEU A 503 50.31 -41.70 -18.54
C LEU A 503 49.11 -42.28 -17.77
N ALA A 504 47.93 -41.66 -17.88
CA ALA A 504 46.70 -42.17 -17.28
C ALA A 504 46.28 -43.50 -17.93
N LYS A 505 46.32 -43.57 -19.27
CA LYS A 505 46.00 -44.79 -20.02
C LYS A 505 46.97 -45.94 -19.70
N ALA A 506 48.27 -45.67 -19.57
CA ALA A 506 49.23 -46.69 -19.14
C ALA A 506 48.91 -47.19 -17.73
N SER A 507 48.54 -46.30 -16.81
CA SER A 507 48.34 -46.65 -15.40
C SER A 507 47.24 -47.68 -15.14
N SER A 508 46.22 -47.77 -16.01
CA SER A 508 45.11 -48.71 -15.86
C SER A 508 45.44 -50.13 -16.30
N ILE A 509 46.48 -50.33 -17.13
CA ILE A 509 46.76 -51.63 -17.77
C ILE A 509 48.09 -52.26 -17.33
N ILE A 510 49.05 -51.47 -16.83
CA ILE A 510 50.41 -51.96 -16.49
C ILE A 510 50.47 -52.93 -15.30
N LYS A 511 49.42 -52.97 -14.47
CA LYS A 511 49.29 -53.88 -13.32
C LYS A 511 48.54 -55.17 -13.66
N SER A 512 48.08 -55.33 -14.91
CA SER A 512 47.35 -56.51 -15.33
C SER A 512 48.24 -57.75 -15.30
N HIS A 513 47.64 -58.90 -14.96
CA HIS A 513 48.30 -60.20 -15.07
C HIS A 513 48.31 -60.73 -16.51
N ASP A 514 47.51 -60.13 -17.40
CA ASP A 514 47.49 -60.44 -18.82
C ASP A 514 48.78 -59.97 -19.52
N ILE A 515 49.32 -60.83 -20.37
CA ILE A 515 50.55 -60.61 -21.14
C ILE A 515 50.32 -59.53 -22.20
N GLU A 516 49.19 -59.56 -22.91
CA GLU A 516 48.92 -58.63 -24.01
C GLU A 516 48.64 -57.22 -23.49
N GLN A 517 47.86 -57.09 -22.41
CA GLN A 517 47.65 -55.79 -21.75
C GLN A 517 48.95 -55.18 -21.19
N ARG A 518 49.93 -56.01 -20.80
CA ARG A 518 51.25 -55.52 -20.37
C ARG A 518 52.12 -55.09 -21.55
N LYS A 519 52.01 -55.73 -22.73
CA LYS A 519 52.64 -55.25 -23.97
C LYS A 519 52.05 -53.92 -24.43
N ASP A 520 50.73 -53.77 -24.35
CA ASP A 520 50.05 -52.50 -24.61
C ASP A 520 50.48 -51.41 -23.63
N GLY A 521 50.58 -51.76 -22.34
CA GLY A 521 51.12 -50.89 -21.29
C GLY A 521 52.55 -50.43 -21.56
N ALA A 522 53.42 -51.36 -21.95
CA ALA A 522 54.81 -51.04 -22.33
C ALA A 522 54.87 -50.12 -23.56
N THR A 523 54.03 -50.38 -24.57
CA THR A 523 53.94 -49.56 -25.80
C THR A 523 53.50 -48.14 -25.48
N ILE A 524 52.48 -47.97 -24.63
CA ILE A 524 52.00 -46.64 -24.23
C ILE A 524 53.05 -45.90 -23.39
N ILE A 525 53.76 -46.58 -22.47
CA ILE A 525 54.86 -45.94 -21.72
C ILE A 525 56.00 -45.53 -22.66
N ARG A 526 56.33 -46.35 -23.67
CA ARG A 526 57.34 -46.00 -24.67
C ARG A 526 56.97 -44.74 -25.45
N GLN A 527 55.73 -44.67 -25.94
CA GLN A 527 55.21 -43.47 -26.61
C GLN A 527 55.19 -42.26 -25.68
N ALA A 528 54.90 -42.45 -24.39
CA ALA A 528 54.95 -41.39 -23.40
C ALA A 528 56.39 -40.91 -23.13
N VAL A 529 57.40 -41.79 -23.13
CA VAL A 529 58.83 -41.42 -23.04
C VAL A 529 59.23 -40.56 -24.25
N GLU A 530 58.81 -40.97 -25.46
CA GLU A 530 59.03 -40.20 -26.68
C GLU A 530 58.36 -38.83 -26.63
N ARG A 531 57.08 -38.79 -26.22
CA ARG A 531 56.31 -37.55 -26.10
C ARG A 531 56.92 -36.59 -25.08
N PHE A 532 57.33 -37.09 -23.91
CA PHE A 532 58.04 -36.31 -22.89
C PHE A 532 59.33 -35.70 -23.44
N GLY A 533 60.16 -36.49 -24.15
CA GLY A 533 61.39 -36.00 -24.75
C GLY A 533 61.16 -34.92 -25.80
N LYS A 534 60.15 -35.08 -26.66
CA LYS A 534 59.76 -34.08 -27.66
C LYS A 534 59.27 -32.78 -27.00
N GLU A 535 58.40 -32.87 -26.00
CA GLU A 535 57.88 -31.71 -25.26
C GLU A 535 59.00 -30.92 -24.56
N LEU A 536 59.98 -31.62 -23.96
CA LEU A 536 61.12 -30.99 -23.31
C LEU A 536 62.02 -30.24 -24.31
N LEU A 537 62.29 -30.84 -25.48
CA LEU A 537 63.09 -30.23 -26.53
C LEU A 537 62.41 -29.03 -27.18
N VAL A 538 61.10 -29.12 -27.44
CA VAL A 538 60.31 -28.01 -27.95
C VAL A 538 60.32 -26.86 -26.96
N ARG A 539 60.11 -27.13 -25.66
CA ARG A 539 60.17 -26.11 -24.61
C ARG A 539 61.53 -25.41 -24.55
N LYS A 540 62.63 -26.16 -24.72
CA LYS A 540 63.98 -25.59 -24.79
C LYS A 540 64.17 -24.71 -26.04
N ARG A 541 63.75 -25.17 -27.21
CA ARG A 541 63.83 -24.40 -28.48
C ARG A 541 63.01 -23.11 -28.41
N CYS A 542 61.79 -23.18 -27.86
CA CYS A 542 60.98 -21.99 -27.61
C CYS A 542 61.67 -21.02 -26.65
N ALA A 543 62.31 -21.53 -25.58
CA ALA A 543 63.07 -20.70 -24.64
C ALA A 543 64.33 -20.06 -25.28
N ASP A 544 64.90 -20.71 -26.28
CA ASP A 544 66.06 -20.21 -27.06
C ASP A 544 65.65 -19.28 -28.22
N GLY A 545 64.36 -18.96 -28.36
CA GLY A 545 63.84 -17.98 -29.31
C GLY A 545 63.20 -18.55 -30.58
N ASP A 546 63.06 -19.87 -30.71
CA ASP A 546 62.35 -20.51 -31.81
C ASP A 546 60.86 -20.68 -31.48
N SER A 547 60.05 -19.64 -31.75
CA SER A 547 58.61 -19.61 -31.43
C SER A 547 57.76 -20.55 -32.28
N MET A 548 58.32 -21.17 -33.33
CA MET A 548 57.62 -22.08 -34.23
C MET A 548 57.99 -23.56 -33.97
N ALA A 549 58.83 -23.83 -32.97
CA ALA A 549 59.19 -25.20 -32.62
C ALA A 549 57.95 -26.01 -32.26
N SER A 550 57.80 -27.16 -32.92
CA SER A 550 56.65 -28.05 -32.74
C SER A 550 57.10 -29.48 -32.47
N ILE A 551 56.21 -30.25 -31.85
CA ILE A 551 56.42 -31.69 -31.61
C ILE A 551 56.53 -32.46 -32.93
N THR A 552 55.90 -31.96 -34.00
CA THR A 552 55.95 -32.52 -35.36
C THR A 552 57.34 -32.46 -35.99
N ASP A 553 58.24 -31.59 -35.52
CA ASP A 553 59.63 -31.51 -36.00
C ASP A 553 60.45 -32.79 -35.73
N TYR A 554 59.90 -33.67 -34.90
CA TYR A 554 60.47 -34.94 -34.49
C TYR A 554 59.66 -36.13 -35.00
N ASP A 555 58.79 -35.93 -35.99
CA ASP A 555 58.11 -37.04 -36.65
C ASP A 555 59.08 -37.89 -37.46
N GLY A 556 58.90 -39.21 -37.41
CA GLY A 556 59.82 -40.18 -37.99
C GLY A 556 61.11 -40.44 -37.19
N LYS A 557 61.39 -39.67 -36.11
CA LYS A 557 62.56 -39.88 -35.24
C LYS A 557 62.21 -40.72 -34.02
N THR A 558 63.01 -41.75 -33.75
CA THR A 558 62.88 -42.57 -32.54
C THR A 558 63.55 -41.90 -31.33
N PHE A 559 63.12 -42.23 -30.10
CA PHE A 559 63.74 -41.65 -28.89
C PHE A 559 65.26 -41.79 -28.87
N GLY A 560 65.79 -42.90 -29.37
CA GLY A 560 67.23 -43.14 -29.45
C GLY A 560 68.00 -42.03 -30.17
N GLU A 561 67.42 -41.46 -31.23
CA GLU A 561 68.06 -40.46 -32.09
C GLU A 561 68.24 -39.09 -31.41
N PHE A 562 67.36 -38.74 -30.47
CA PHE A 562 67.39 -37.44 -29.78
C PHE A 562 67.60 -37.54 -28.26
N SER A 563 67.75 -38.76 -27.73
CA SER A 563 67.89 -39.04 -26.30
C SER A 563 69.05 -38.29 -25.63
N ASN A 564 70.19 -38.13 -26.32
CA ASN A 564 71.35 -37.41 -25.78
C ASN A 564 71.04 -35.93 -25.49
N SER A 565 70.30 -35.27 -26.39
CA SER A 565 69.86 -33.89 -26.19
C SER A 565 68.88 -33.79 -25.02
N VAL A 566 67.98 -34.77 -24.86
CA VAL A 566 67.06 -34.84 -23.72
C VAL A 566 67.84 -35.04 -22.42
N TYR A 567 68.83 -35.93 -22.37
CA TYR A 567 69.63 -36.19 -21.18
C TYR A 567 70.41 -34.96 -20.69
N GLN A 568 70.92 -34.14 -21.60
CA GLN A 568 71.62 -32.89 -21.27
C GLN A 568 70.69 -31.86 -20.62
N LEU A 569 69.39 -31.91 -20.89
CA LEU A 569 68.39 -31.00 -20.31
C LEU A 569 67.90 -31.43 -18.93
N LEU A 570 68.21 -32.66 -18.49
CA LEU A 570 67.78 -33.19 -17.19
C LEU A 570 68.76 -32.81 -16.08
N THR A 571 68.79 -31.53 -15.70
CA THR A 571 69.76 -30.95 -14.76
C THR A 571 69.30 -30.85 -13.31
N ARG A 572 68.02 -31.11 -13.00
CA ARG A 572 67.47 -30.89 -11.64
C ARG A 572 67.90 -31.95 -10.60
N ASP A 573 68.27 -33.15 -11.03
CA ASP A 573 68.80 -34.23 -10.18
C ASP A 573 69.74 -35.10 -11.02
N ALA A 574 70.94 -35.39 -10.50
CA ALA A 574 71.96 -36.18 -11.18
C ALA A 574 71.49 -37.60 -11.57
N ALA A 575 70.47 -38.14 -10.88
CA ALA A 575 69.89 -39.44 -11.19
C ALA A 575 68.85 -39.40 -12.33
N HIS A 576 68.32 -38.22 -12.71
CA HIS A 576 67.23 -38.10 -13.70
C HIS A 576 67.59 -38.64 -15.11
N PRO A 577 68.78 -38.37 -15.69
CA PRO A 577 69.19 -38.99 -16.95
C PRO A 577 69.23 -40.53 -16.86
N GLY A 578 69.73 -41.06 -15.73
CA GLY A 578 69.79 -42.51 -15.48
C GLY A 578 68.40 -43.15 -15.37
N LYS A 579 67.47 -42.48 -14.69
CA LYS A 579 66.07 -42.93 -14.55
C LYS A 579 65.32 -42.95 -15.87
N LEU A 580 65.46 -41.91 -16.69
CA LEU A 580 64.83 -41.88 -18.02
C LEU A 580 65.42 -42.97 -18.93
N ARG A 581 66.74 -43.19 -18.87
CA ARG A 581 67.41 -44.28 -19.59
C ARG A 581 66.91 -45.64 -19.15
N ALA A 582 66.82 -45.90 -17.85
CA ALA A 582 66.30 -47.15 -17.31
C ALA A 582 64.83 -47.37 -17.70
N ALA A 583 63.99 -46.34 -17.58
CA ALA A 583 62.58 -46.39 -17.97
C ALA A 583 62.41 -46.76 -19.46
N TYR A 584 63.19 -46.13 -20.35
CA TYR A 584 63.19 -46.47 -21.78
C TYR A 584 63.67 -47.91 -22.02
N THR A 585 64.77 -48.33 -21.38
CA THR A 585 65.28 -49.70 -21.50
C THR A 585 64.27 -50.75 -21.01
N TYR A 586 63.52 -50.48 -19.95
CA TYR A 586 62.51 -51.40 -19.45
C TYR A 586 61.34 -51.61 -20.41
N VAL A 587 60.96 -50.60 -21.19
CA VAL A 587 59.78 -50.68 -22.08
C VAL A 587 60.14 -50.94 -23.54
N THR A 588 61.43 -50.90 -23.89
CA THR A 588 61.91 -51.18 -25.25
C THR A 588 61.62 -52.61 -25.71
N PRO A 589 61.73 -53.67 -24.87
CA PRO A 589 61.41 -55.04 -25.29
C PRO A 589 59.91 -55.31 -25.49
N GLY A 590 59.02 -54.52 -24.87
CA GLY A 590 57.57 -54.78 -24.87
C GLY A 590 56.87 -54.82 -26.24
N PRO A 591 57.28 -54.03 -27.25
CA PRO A 591 56.74 -54.08 -28.61
C PRO A 591 57.37 -55.17 -29.53
N HIS A 592 58.38 -55.90 -29.06
CA HIS A 592 59.06 -56.97 -29.83
C HIS A 592 58.59 -58.35 -29.32
N ASP A 593 58.83 -59.45 -30.06
CA ASP A 593 58.43 -60.84 -29.69
C ASP A 593 59.14 -61.38 -28.41
N ASP A 594 59.70 -60.50 -27.60
CA ASP A 594 60.38 -60.77 -26.35
C ASP A 594 59.39 -60.98 -25.19
N THR A 595 59.91 -61.54 -24.09
CA THR A 595 59.13 -61.65 -22.84
C THR A 595 58.76 -60.23 -22.35
N PRO A 596 57.48 -59.94 -22.07
CA PRO A 596 57.06 -58.59 -21.69
C PRO A 596 57.67 -58.18 -20.35
N PRO A 597 57.91 -56.87 -20.13
CA PRO A 597 58.47 -56.38 -18.89
C PRO A 597 57.61 -56.78 -17.67
N SER A 598 58.27 -57.01 -16.53
CA SER A 598 57.57 -57.30 -15.28
C SER A 598 56.67 -56.13 -14.86
N THR A 599 55.60 -56.42 -14.12
CA THR A 599 54.72 -55.39 -13.53
C THR A 599 55.50 -54.39 -12.68
N THR A 600 56.57 -54.84 -12.01
CA THR A 600 57.51 -54.00 -11.26
C THR A 600 58.28 -53.05 -12.17
N GLN A 601 58.85 -53.54 -13.28
CA GLN A 601 59.58 -52.70 -14.25
C GLN A 601 58.66 -51.65 -14.89
N LEU A 602 57.44 -52.01 -15.27
CA LEU A 602 56.46 -51.07 -15.82
C LEU A 602 56.01 -50.02 -14.79
N SER A 603 55.81 -50.45 -13.54
CA SER A 603 55.44 -49.54 -12.45
C SER A 603 56.55 -48.55 -12.12
N MET A 604 57.81 -49.00 -12.14
CA MET A 604 58.99 -48.14 -11.98
C MET A 604 59.13 -47.16 -13.15
N ALA A 605 59.03 -47.62 -14.40
CA ALA A 605 59.12 -46.77 -15.58
C ALA A 605 58.02 -45.68 -15.60
N LEU A 606 56.78 -46.06 -15.28
CA LEU A 606 55.68 -45.09 -15.17
C LEU A 606 55.90 -44.10 -14.01
N GLY A 607 56.40 -44.57 -12.87
CA GLY A 607 56.70 -43.74 -11.69
C GLY A 607 57.79 -42.72 -11.96
N ASP A 608 58.89 -43.15 -12.59
CA ASP A 608 59.99 -42.27 -13.01
C ASP A 608 59.51 -41.25 -14.03
N LEU A 609 58.72 -41.65 -15.03
CA LEU A 609 58.20 -40.73 -16.05
C LEU A 609 57.20 -39.71 -15.47
N LYS A 610 56.34 -40.11 -14.52
CA LYS A 610 55.48 -39.17 -13.78
C LYS A 610 56.29 -38.15 -12.99
N LYS A 611 57.36 -38.60 -12.32
CA LYS A 611 58.26 -37.69 -11.59
C LYS A 611 58.96 -36.72 -12.55
N LEU A 612 59.45 -37.21 -13.69
CA LEU A 612 60.11 -36.39 -14.70
C LEU A 612 59.15 -35.36 -15.35
N LYS A 613 57.91 -35.73 -15.68
CA LYS A 613 56.90 -34.75 -16.16
C LYS A 613 56.72 -33.62 -15.15
N ARG A 614 56.47 -33.97 -13.89
CA ARG A 614 56.27 -32.98 -12.82
C ARG A 614 57.49 -32.10 -12.60
N ASP A 615 58.68 -32.68 -12.70
CA ASP A 615 59.90 -31.95 -12.41
C ASP A 615 60.38 -31.12 -13.61
N TYR A 616 59.86 -31.24 -14.84
CA TYR A 616 60.38 -30.50 -16.00
C TYR A 616 59.34 -29.87 -16.94
N LEU A 617 58.09 -30.36 -16.94
CA LEU A 617 57.03 -29.90 -17.84
C LEU A 617 55.87 -29.22 -17.10
N ASP A 618 55.66 -29.58 -15.84
CA ASP A 618 54.80 -28.83 -14.91
C ASP A 618 55.63 -27.71 -14.24
#